data_AF-A0A7X9PKF4-F1
#
_entry.id   AF-A0A7X9PKF4-F1
#
_cell.length_a   1.000
_cell.length_b   1.000
_cell.length_c   1.000
_cell.angle_alpha   90.00
_cell.angle_beta   90.00
_cell.angle_gamma   90.00
#
_symmetry.space_group_name_H-M   'P 1'
#
loop_
_entity.id
_entity.type
_entity.pdbx_description
1 polymer ?
#
loop_
_entity_poly.entity_id
_entity_poly.type
_entity_poly.pdbx_seq_one_letter_code
_entity_poly.pdbx_strand_id
1 'polypeptide(L)'
;MIKFNSQYEKKYTTFFGGSDNDNLYDIDYNLVNNSIYAIGNTYSTNIPIRPYSNPNNGTYYQSQGYGNWDNDVADAYILRFDLATTNGSPIWSSYIGGAGNDKAKSIVVAKTGDVAVGITTSTNTGESSCIAPQSGGLSICNGSNQYKGGNSDVYFIKFNYNNELIFSSFYGGNGSDDIQDLCLGSSSIIGVGSTSSTNFYTYPSGSYFVTDDCPNSIAGFIFDFGLNNQMKWSTTIPYLSDIQTVDYRGNFTYIVGIPQGTVYQGINTCSYDQNGISICHDNGGHNQTQVNGPDDIYIACFNDKNLYWSTFYGGTTDEGSDFYDNTDLKLWRSKYIDCSISDYNFYVMGITSKLPGYSFPLLNYNGFYYDNYNNGSEGASDVFFLGFDYGNELFWSTLFGGGDDNMTLVDYSSDFGGTMKVYNDNIYMTGWTYTPNYPDACPGSGAYCQLAPPQPNPSWPLGAVSTVSVFDLQNAPIGFNELTADNNSLCLFPNPSYDKVYIKSSIKINK
;
A
#
# COMPACT_ATOMS: atom_id res chain seq x y z
N MET A 1 -8.23 16.10 -3.10
CA MET A 1 -9.35 15.12 -3.18
C MET A 1 -10.21 15.41 -4.42
N ILE A 2 -10.61 14.38 -5.16
CA ILE A 2 -11.55 14.49 -6.29
C ILE A 2 -12.71 13.53 -6.03
N LYS A 3 -13.95 13.94 -6.30
CA LYS A 3 -15.13 13.08 -6.20
C LYS A 3 -15.73 12.84 -7.58
N PHE A 4 -16.06 11.60 -7.88
CA PHE A 4 -16.81 11.18 -9.06
C PHE A 4 -18.19 10.64 -8.65
N ASN A 5 -19.16 10.58 -9.57
CA ASN A 5 -20.36 9.75 -9.39
C ASN A 5 -20.15 8.34 -9.96
N SER A 6 -21.19 7.50 -9.86
CA SER A 6 -21.26 6.15 -10.42
C SER A 6 -21.12 6.07 -11.95
N GLN A 7 -21.12 7.21 -12.66
CA GLN A 7 -20.90 7.31 -14.10
C GLN A 7 -19.51 7.87 -14.43
N TYR A 8 -18.61 7.95 -13.43
CA TYR A 8 -17.27 8.53 -13.54
C TYR A 8 -17.25 10.00 -13.95
N GLU A 9 -18.33 10.74 -13.70
CA GLU A 9 -18.37 12.19 -13.89
C GLU A 9 -17.84 12.89 -12.63
N LYS A 10 -16.82 13.74 -12.81
CA LYS A 10 -16.27 14.56 -11.74
C LYS A 10 -17.33 15.51 -11.15
N LYS A 11 -17.58 15.41 -9.85
CA LYS A 11 -18.47 16.31 -9.09
C LYS A 11 -17.74 17.52 -8.55
N TYR A 12 -16.62 17.31 -7.87
CA TYR A 12 -15.80 18.40 -7.35
C TYR A 12 -14.34 17.97 -7.18
N THR A 13 -13.49 18.98 -7.05
CA THR A 13 -12.09 18.85 -6.65
C THR A 13 -11.84 19.80 -5.49
N THR A 14 -11.16 19.31 -4.46
CA THR A 14 -10.70 20.09 -3.31
C THR A 14 -9.18 20.07 -3.28
N PHE A 15 -8.60 21.26 -3.27
CA PHE A 15 -7.18 21.51 -3.01
C PHE A 15 -7.01 21.87 -1.53
N PHE A 16 -5.99 21.30 -0.89
CA PHE A 16 -5.67 21.53 0.50
C PHE A 16 -4.16 21.53 0.65
N GLY A 17 -3.61 22.58 1.26
CA GLY A 17 -2.17 22.77 1.40
C GLY A 17 -1.83 24.16 1.95
N GLY A 18 -0.56 24.34 2.33
CA GLY A 18 0.03 25.57 2.84
C GLY A 18 0.92 26.27 1.80
N SER A 19 2.03 26.85 2.27
CA SER A 19 2.99 27.58 1.44
C SER A 19 4.00 26.72 0.69
N ASP A 20 4.21 25.50 1.14
CA ASP A 20 5.25 24.59 0.67
C ASP A 20 4.61 23.27 0.18
N ASN A 21 5.39 22.22 -0.02
CA ASN A 21 4.87 20.97 -0.55
C ASN A 21 4.00 20.23 0.47
N ASP A 22 2.76 19.94 0.10
CA ASP A 22 1.80 19.17 0.90
C ASP A 22 1.33 17.95 0.12
N ASN A 23 1.68 16.78 0.63
CA ASN A 23 1.41 15.50 0.00
C ASN A 23 0.31 14.78 0.78
N LEU A 24 -0.68 14.20 0.08
CA LEU A 24 -1.57 13.20 0.66
C LEU A 24 -1.01 11.81 0.36
N TYR A 25 -1.11 10.90 1.33
CA TYR A 25 -0.61 9.53 1.19
C TYR A 25 -1.72 8.49 1.20
N ASP A 26 -2.72 8.63 2.08
CA ASP A 26 -3.75 7.60 2.23
C ASP A 26 -5.10 8.19 2.70
N ILE A 27 -6.19 7.48 2.41
CA ILE A 27 -7.57 7.83 2.80
C ILE A 27 -8.35 6.60 3.23
N ASP A 28 -9.26 6.76 4.17
CA ASP A 28 -10.21 5.70 4.53
C ASP A 28 -11.57 6.26 4.96
N TYR A 29 -12.62 5.45 4.82
CA TYR A 29 -14.00 5.81 5.07
C TYR A 29 -14.50 5.30 6.41
N ASN A 30 -15.02 6.23 7.21
CA ASN A 30 -15.63 5.94 8.49
C ASN A 30 -17.15 5.86 8.34
N LEU A 31 -17.69 4.64 8.37
CA LEU A 31 -19.12 4.39 8.30
C LEU A 31 -19.90 4.92 9.52
N VAL A 32 -19.26 4.99 10.70
CA VAL A 32 -19.93 5.38 11.96
C VAL A 32 -20.33 6.86 11.94
N ASN A 33 -19.45 7.72 11.42
CA ASN A 33 -19.69 9.16 11.32
C ASN A 33 -19.83 9.67 9.88
N ASN A 34 -19.94 8.75 8.91
CA ASN A 34 -20.08 9.03 7.49
C ASN A 34 -19.04 10.03 6.94
N SER A 35 -17.79 9.90 7.39
CA SER A 35 -16.71 10.82 7.02
C SER A 35 -15.58 10.10 6.30
N ILE A 36 -14.89 10.81 5.40
CA ILE A 36 -13.60 10.39 4.86
C ILE A 36 -12.52 10.99 5.73
N TYR A 37 -11.58 10.17 6.16
CA TYR A 37 -10.32 10.61 6.74
C TYR A 37 -9.23 10.54 5.68
N ALA A 38 -8.31 11.49 5.71
CA ALA A 38 -7.15 11.53 4.83
C ALA A 38 -5.92 11.93 5.62
N ILE A 39 -4.78 11.37 5.30
CA ILE A 39 -3.50 11.69 5.95
C ILE A 39 -2.46 12.09 4.91
N GLY A 40 -1.48 12.84 5.37
CA GLY A 40 -0.45 13.36 4.51
C GLY A 40 0.77 13.90 5.25
N ASN A 41 1.75 14.35 4.47
CA ASN A 41 2.96 15.01 4.96
C ASN A 41 3.03 16.42 4.40
N THR A 42 3.47 17.38 5.20
CA THR A 42 3.52 18.79 4.84
C THR A 42 4.87 19.37 5.22
N TYR A 43 5.51 20.05 4.28
CA TYR A 43 6.65 20.94 4.57
C TYR A 43 6.18 22.35 4.97
N SER A 44 4.87 22.60 4.92
CA SER A 44 4.24 23.87 5.27
C SER A 44 3.95 23.97 6.77
N THR A 45 4.23 25.14 7.36
CA THR A 45 3.87 25.50 8.75
C THR A 45 2.47 26.12 8.89
N ASN A 46 1.74 26.24 7.79
CA ASN A 46 0.50 27.02 7.69
C ASN A 46 -0.63 26.31 6.92
N ILE A 47 -0.74 24.98 6.99
CA ILE A 47 -1.89 24.28 6.38
C ILE A 47 -3.21 24.79 6.99
N PRO A 48 -4.34 24.76 6.27
CA PRO A 48 -5.62 25.21 6.81
C PRO A 48 -6.10 24.32 7.97
N ILE A 49 -6.02 24.81 9.21
CA ILE A 49 -6.50 24.08 10.41
C ILE A 49 -8.01 24.25 10.60
N ARG A 50 -8.67 23.16 11.06
CA ARG A 50 -10.11 23.09 11.31
C ARG A 50 -10.39 22.31 12.61
N PRO A 51 -11.22 22.85 13.53
CA PRO A 51 -11.75 24.23 13.53
C PRO A 51 -10.64 25.29 13.56
N TYR A 52 -10.94 26.58 13.35
CA TYR A 52 -9.89 27.63 13.31
C TYR A 52 -9.29 27.97 14.69
N SER A 53 -9.89 27.45 15.75
CA SER A 53 -9.48 27.63 17.15
C SER A 53 -9.76 26.35 17.90
N ASN A 54 -8.96 26.04 18.92
CA ASN A 54 -9.18 24.85 19.75
C ASN A 54 -10.62 24.83 20.30
N PRO A 55 -11.41 23.78 20.00
CA PRO A 55 -12.81 23.70 20.43
C PRO A 55 -12.96 23.41 21.94
N ASN A 56 -11.86 23.07 22.64
CA ASN A 56 -11.83 22.75 24.07
C ASN A 56 -12.84 21.68 24.51
N ASN A 57 -13.12 20.71 23.63
CA ASN A 57 -14.11 19.66 23.83
C ASN A 57 -13.50 18.24 23.73
N GLY A 58 -12.17 18.12 23.81
CA GLY A 58 -11.45 16.84 23.67
C GLY A 58 -10.93 16.55 22.26
N THR A 59 -11.45 17.21 21.21
CA THR A 59 -10.94 17.05 19.84
C THR A 59 -9.45 17.38 19.78
N TYR A 60 -8.66 16.47 19.20
CA TYR A 60 -7.24 16.67 18.99
C TYR A 60 -7.02 17.88 18.07
N TYR A 61 -6.18 18.79 18.53
CA TYR A 61 -6.00 20.10 17.93
C TYR A 61 -4.54 20.55 18.04
N GLN A 62 -3.81 20.34 16.96
CA GLN A 62 -2.46 20.86 16.78
C GLN A 62 -2.48 21.88 15.64
N SER A 63 -2.31 23.16 15.98
CA SER A 63 -2.38 24.26 15.02
C SER A 63 -1.03 24.73 14.48
N GLN A 64 0.06 24.26 15.06
CA GLN A 64 1.41 24.62 14.67
C GLN A 64 2.11 23.38 14.12
N GLY A 65 2.56 23.49 12.88
CA GLY A 65 3.54 22.59 12.27
C GLY A 65 4.96 23.15 12.38
N TYR A 66 5.92 22.27 12.18
CA TYR A 66 7.35 22.50 12.14
C TYR A 66 7.97 22.16 10.77
N GLY A 67 7.14 21.88 9.77
CA GLY A 67 7.56 21.63 8.39
C GLY A 67 8.55 22.69 7.86
N ASN A 68 9.57 22.23 7.16
CA ASN A 68 10.61 23.04 6.55
C ASN A 68 11.20 22.34 5.32
N TRP A 69 10.86 22.87 4.14
CA TRP A 69 11.34 22.37 2.85
C TRP A 69 12.87 22.36 2.74
N ASP A 70 13.54 23.43 3.18
CA ASP A 70 14.99 23.59 3.03
C ASP A 70 15.80 22.56 3.85
N ASN A 71 15.21 22.00 4.90
CA ASN A 71 15.86 21.03 5.80
C ASN A 71 15.28 19.62 5.67
N ASP A 72 14.42 19.36 4.68
CA ASP A 72 13.71 18.09 4.50
C ASP A 72 12.97 17.60 5.77
N VAL A 73 12.33 18.54 6.47
CA VAL A 73 11.50 18.27 7.65
C VAL A 73 10.04 18.37 7.23
N ALA A 74 9.33 17.26 7.19
CA ALA A 74 7.89 17.25 6.99
C ALA A 74 7.18 16.99 8.32
N ASP A 75 5.99 17.56 8.52
CA ASP A 75 5.06 17.09 9.55
C ASP A 75 3.99 16.20 8.94
N ALA A 76 3.50 15.25 9.72
CA ALA A 76 2.28 14.54 9.39
C ALA A 76 1.07 15.45 9.66
N TYR A 77 -0.01 15.23 8.91
CA TYR A 77 -1.30 15.86 9.14
C TYR A 77 -2.44 14.92 8.82
N ILE A 78 -3.61 15.23 9.39
CA ILE A 78 -4.86 14.51 9.15
C ILE A 78 -5.96 15.49 8.74
N LEU A 79 -6.85 15.04 7.87
CA LEU A 79 -8.05 15.71 7.43
C LEU A 79 -9.26 14.81 7.67
N ARG A 80 -10.42 15.43 7.90
CA ARG A 80 -11.73 14.76 7.87
C ARG A 80 -12.72 15.56 7.06
N PHE A 81 -13.42 14.88 6.16
CA PHE A 81 -14.49 15.42 5.33
C PHE A 81 -15.80 14.74 5.70
N ASP A 82 -16.83 15.51 6.03
CA ASP A 82 -18.19 14.98 6.16
C ASP A 82 -18.84 14.95 4.78
N LEU A 83 -19.19 13.75 4.32
CA LEU A 83 -19.75 13.53 2.99
C LEU A 83 -21.16 14.08 2.82
N ALA A 84 -21.89 14.33 3.90
CA ALA A 84 -23.26 14.82 3.87
C ALA A 84 -23.34 16.36 3.79
N THR A 85 -22.39 17.07 4.40
CA THR A 85 -22.61 18.51 4.71
C THR A 85 -21.64 19.48 4.05
N THR A 86 -20.47 19.05 3.58
CA THR A 86 -19.41 20.03 3.25
C THR A 86 -19.04 20.18 1.79
N ASN A 87 -19.66 19.41 0.88
CA ASN A 87 -19.37 19.45 -0.56
C ASN A 87 -17.85 19.48 -0.87
N GLY A 88 -17.07 18.69 -0.12
CA GLY A 88 -15.63 18.60 -0.29
C GLY A 88 -14.79 19.53 0.58
N SER A 89 -15.34 20.30 1.51
CA SER A 89 -14.54 21.06 2.49
C SER A 89 -14.22 20.23 3.74
N PRO A 90 -12.99 20.26 4.28
CA PRO A 90 -12.68 19.53 5.51
C PRO A 90 -13.35 20.19 6.72
N ILE A 91 -13.87 19.36 7.64
CA ILE A 91 -14.47 19.79 8.92
C ILE A 91 -13.51 19.68 10.09
N TRP A 92 -12.45 18.89 9.94
CA TRP A 92 -11.37 18.80 10.89
C TRP A 92 -10.06 18.64 10.11
N SER A 93 -9.04 19.32 10.59
CA SER A 93 -7.68 19.19 10.09
C SER A 93 -6.72 19.59 11.20
N SER A 94 -5.69 18.79 11.38
CA SER A 94 -4.69 18.98 12.43
C SER A 94 -3.34 18.49 11.93
N TYR A 95 -2.27 19.16 12.35
CA TYR A 95 -0.95 18.53 12.36
C TYR A 95 -0.99 17.31 13.28
N ILE A 96 -0.11 16.34 13.02
CA ILE A 96 0.17 15.20 13.90
C ILE A 96 1.68 15.00 13.83
N GLY A 97 2.43 15.53 14.78
CA GLY A 97 3.89 15.49 14.72
C GLY A 97 4.56 16.32 15.78
N GLY A 98 5.88 16.21 15.89
CA GLY A 98 6.73 17.08 16.69
C GLY A 98 7.52 18.06 15.81
N ALA A 99 8.63 18.56 16.31
CA ALA A 99 9.59 19.40 15.55
C ALA A 99 10.51 18.62 14.60
N GLY A 100 10.22 17.34 14.40
CA GLY A 100 11.05 16.37 13.68
C GLY A 100 10.41 16.08 12.33
N ASN A 101 10.99 15.13 11.61
CA ASN A 101 10.43 14.66 10.35
C ASN A 101 9.38 13.58 10.66
N ASP A 102 8.12 13.94 10.60
CA ASP A 102 6.96 13.09 10.85
C ASP A 102 6.25 12.80 9.52
N LYS A 103 6.18 11.53 9.14
CA LYS A 103 5.61 11.09 7.87
C LYS A 103 4.46 10.12 8.11
N ALA A 104 3.22 10.55 7.93
CA ALA A 104 2.03 9.69 7.94
C ALA A 104 1.97 8.90 6.64
N LYS A 105 1.91 7.58 6.78
CA LYS A 105 2.09 6.64 5.66
C LYS A 105 0.83 5.87 5.31
N SER A 106 0.05 5.48 6.32
CA SER A 106 -1.20 4.75 6.11
C SER A 106 -2.22 5.04 7.22
N ILE A 107 -3.50 4.95 6.88
CA ILE A 107 -4.65 5.14 7.76
C ILE A 107 -5.65 3.99 7.60
N VAL A 108 -6.20 3.54 8.73
CA VAL A 108 -7.31 2.59 8.74
C VAL A 108 -8.39 2.98 9.74
N VAL A 109 -9.64 2.68 9.42
CA VAL A 109 -10.82 2.99 10.23
C VAL A 109 -11.51 1.70 10.67
N ALA A 110 -11.36 1.37 11.94
CA ALA A 110 -12.01 0.20 12.53
C ALA A 110 -13.54 0.30 12.46
N LYS A 111 -14.22 -0.85 12.54
CA LYS A 111 -15.70 -0.92 12.58
C LYS A 111 -16.33 -0.13 13.72
N THR A 112 -15.58 0.15 14.78
CA THR A 112 -15.99 1.01 15.91
C THR A 112 -16.01 2.50 15.55
N GLY A 113 -15.46 2.87 14.39
CA GLY A 113 -15.22 4.25 13.96
C GLY A 113 -13.90 4.82 14.49
N ASP A 114 -13.10 4.03 15.21
CA ASP A 114 -11.77 4.45 15.61
C ASP A 114 -10.84 4.53 14.38
N VAL A 115 -10.02 5.56 14.33
CA VAL A 115 -9.09 5.86 13.24
C VAL A 115 -7.68 5.64 13.73
N ALA A 116 -6.89 4.83 13.03
CA ALA A 116 -5.49 4.58 13.35
C ALA A 116 -4.59 5.04 12.21
N VAL A 117 -3.46 5.64 12.54
CA VAL A 117 -2.47 6.16 11.58
C VAL A 117 -1.08 5.65 11.95
N GLY A 118 -0.37 5.14 10.94
CA GLY A 118 1.05 4.80 11.04
C GLY A 118 1.89 5.98 10.57
N ILE A 119 2.81 6.43 11.43
CA ILE A 119 3.70 7.56 11.17
C ILE A 119 5.15 7.09 11.35
N THR A 120 6.04 7.33 10.40
CA THR A 120 7.49 7.30 10.67
C THR A 120 7.88 8.65 11.24
N THR A 121 8.54 8.69 12.39
CA THR A 121 8.94 9.97 13.02
C THR A 121 10.40 10.02 13.39
N SER A 122 11.07 11.14 13.13
CA SER A 122 12.38 11.45 13.69
C SER A 122 12.26 12.13 15.06
N THR A 123 13.15 11.74 15.98
CA THR A 123 12.92 11.82 17.42
C THR A 123 12.60 13.23 17.97
N ASN A 124 11.47 13.36 18.69
CA ASN A 124 11.22 14.41 19.69
C ASN A 124 10.82 13.82 21.04
N THR A 125 10.86 14.62 22.12
CA THR A 125 10.39 14.17 23.44
C THR A 125 8.93 13.77 23.37
N GLY A 126 8.62 12.52 23.73
CA GLY A 126 7.24 12.08 23.92
C GLY A 126 6.68 12.68 25.21
N GLU A 127 5.56 13.38 25.12
CA GLU A 127 4.86 13.96 26.26
C GLU A 127 3.69 13.06 26.64
N SER A 128 3.68 12.50 27.85
CA SER A 128 2.61 11.63 28.36
C SER A 128 1.30 12.41 28.51
N SER A 129 0.50 12.40 27.45
CA SER A 129 -0.68 13.25 27.28
C SER A 129 -1.57 12.69 26.17
N CYS A 130 -2.89 12.82 26.34
CA CYS A 130 -3.90 12.52 25.31
C CYS A 130 -4.41 13.78 24.61
N ILE A 131 -3.70 14.90 24.74
CA ILE A 131 -3.95 16.12 23.98
C ILE A 131 -2.71 16.47 23.15
N ALA A 132 -2.93 17.21 22.06
CA ALA A 132 -1.87 17.66 21.17
C ALA A 132 -0.80 18.47 21.93
N PRO A 133 0.50 18.20 21.73
CA PRO A 133 1.56 18.92 22.40
C PRO A 133 1.67 20.33 21.82
N GLN A 134 2.10 21.29 22.64
CA GLN A 134 2.35 22.67 22.19
C GLN A 134 3.86 22.94 21.97
N SER A 135 4.72 21.97 22.28
CA SER A 135 6.17 22.13 22.47
C SER A 135 7.01 21.23 21.56
N GLY A 136 6.63 21.04 20.29
CA GLY A 136 7.43 20.27 19.32
C GLY A 136 7.65 18.80 19.71
N GLY A 137 6.93 18.29 20.71
CA GLY A 137 6.92 16.90 21.13
C GLY A 137 5.82 16.10 20.44
N LEU A 138 5.82 14.79 20.68
CA LEU A 138 4.76 13.86 20.27
C LEU A 138 3.89 13.47 21.48
N SER A 139 2.58 13.33 21.31
CA SER A 139 1.69 12.87 22.38
C SER A 139 1.88 11.38 22.65
N ILE A 140 1.90 10.97 23.92
CA ILE A 140 1.90 9.56 24.33
C ILE A 140 0.69 9.32 25.21
N CYS A 141 -0.37 8.81 24.59
CA CYS A 141 -1.66 8.59 25.20
C CYS A 141 -1.86 7.11 25.46
N ASN A 142 -1.98 6.70 26.73
CA ASN A 142 -2.24 5.31 27.12
C ASN A 142 -1.29 4.25 26.51
N GLY A 143 -0.13 4.68 25.98
CA GLY A 143 0.89 3.83 25.34
C GLY A 143 2.25 3.99 25.99
N SER A 144 3.32 3.65 25.26
CA SER A 144 4.68 3.60 25.80
C SER A 144 5.70 4.25 24.87
N ASN A 145 6.75 4.79 25.49
CA ASN A 145 7.97 5.28 24.84
C ASN A 145 9.09 4.24 24.81
N GLN A 146 8.84 3.03 25.29
CA GLN A 146 9.91 2.02 25.48
C GLN A 146 10.50 1.49 24.17
N TYR A 147 9.79 1.66 23.04
CA TYR A 147 10.19 1.23 21.71
C TYR A 147 10.59 2.41 20.83
N LYS A 148 11.18 3.42 21.45
CA LYS A 148 11.71 4.58 20.78
C LYS A 148 13.24 4.51 20.80
N GLY A 149 13.87 4.49 19.64
CA GLY A 149 15.33 4.49 19.50
C GLY A 149 15.78 4.86 18.09
N GLY A 150 17.10 4.80 17.86
CA GLY A 150 17.69 5.16 16.57
C GLY A 150 17.30 6.55 16.03
N ASN A 151 17.21 6.65 14.70
CA ASN A 151 16.96 7.91 14.00
C ASN A 151 15.47 8.11 13.65
N SER A 152 14.73 7.02 13.45
CA SER A 152 13.31 7.04 13.14
C SER A 152 12.62 5.80 13.70
N ASP A 153 11.43 5.97 14.26
CA ASP A 153 10.59 4.88 14.77
C ASP A 153 9.20 4.95 14.14
N VAL A 154 8.46 3.84 14.20
CA VAL A 154 7.02 3.84 13.94
C VAL A 154 6.32 4.48 15.14
N TYR A 155 5.57 5.54 14.90
CA TYR A 155 4.62 6.16 15.81
C TYR A 155 3.20 5.82 15.38
N PHE A 156 2.54 5.03 16.20
CA PHE A 156 1.15 4.65 16.01
C PHE A 156 0.26 5.61 16.81
N ILE A 157 -0.71 6.24 16.14
CA ILE A 157 -1.67 7.15 16.77
C ILE A 157 -3.10 6.74 16.43
N LYS A 158 -3.98 6.76 17.43
CA LYS A 158 -5.38 6.34 17.31
C LYS A 158 -6.33 7.39 17.86
N PHE A 159 -7.31 7.76 17.05
CA PHE A 159 -8.42 8.63 17.41
C PHE A 159 -9.72 7.84 17.51
N ASN A 160 -10.67 8.31 18.32
CA ASN A 160 -12.05 7.84 18.20
C ASN A 160 -12.81 8.59 17.08
N TYR A 161 -14.06 8.21 16.82
CA TYR A 161 -14.89 8.85 15.79
C TYR A 161 -15.25 10.32 16.06
N ASN A 162 -14.98 10.82 17.28
CA ASN A 162 -15.12 12.24 17.67
C ASN A 162 -13.80 13.03 17.53
N ASN A 163 -12.75 12.41 16.97
CA ASN A 163 -11.40 12.95 16.80
C ASN A 163 -10.65 13.20 18.11
N GLU A 164 -10.99 12.50 19.19
CA GLU A 164 -10.21 12.54 20.44
C GLU A 164 -9.07 11.54 20.34
N LEU A 165 -7.86 11.93 20.74
CA LEU A 165 -6.72 11.01 20.82
C LEU A 165 -6.95 10.03 21.98
N ILE A 166 -7.01 8.73 21.67
CA ILE A 166 -7.30 7.67 22.65
C ILE A 166 -6.12 6.72 22.88
N PHE A 167 -5.19 6.65 21.94
CA PHE A 167 -3.96 5.89 22.09
C PHE A 167 -2.85 6.42 21.20
N SER A 168 -1.62 6.43 21.70
CA SER A 168 -0.43 6.57 20.86
C SER A 168 0.79 5.94 21.51
N SER A 169 1.65 5.34 20.70
CA SER A 169 2.86 4.65 21.15
C SER A 169 3.90 4.60 20.04
N PHE A 170 5.16 4.47 20.43
CA PHE A 170 6.21 4.06 19.50
C PHE A 170 6.26 2.54 19.35
N TYR A 171 6.79 2.08 18.23
CA TYR A 171 7.12 0.70 17.91
C TYR A 171 8.38 0.70 17.04
N GLY A 172 9.41 0.01 17.51
CA GLY A 172 10.75 0.14 16.96
C GLY A 172 11.82 -0.47 17.86
N GLY A 173 13.07 -0.22 17.51
CA GLY A 173 14.26 -0.69 18.21
C GLY A 173 15.36 0.39 18.25
N ASN A 174 16.63 -0.01 18.07
CA ASN A 174 17.79 0.86 18.15
C ASN A 174 18.23 1.45 16.81
N GLY A 175 17.63 1.00 15.71
CA GLY A 175 17.88 1.46 14.35
C GLY A 175 16.76 2.37 13.85
N SER A 176 16.69 2.54 12.53
CA SER A 176 15.57 3.18 11.85
C SER A 176 14.49 2.14 11.55
N ASP A 177 13.24 2.48 11.89
CA ASP A 177 12.06 1.67 11.66
C ASP A 177 11.00 2.49 10.91
N ASP A 178 10.53 1.95 9.79
CA ASP A 178 9.63 2.62 8.86
C ASP A 178 8.35 1.82 8.68
N ILE A 179 7.20 2.49 8.76
CA ILE A 179 5.91 1.91 8.42
C ILE A 179 5.57 2.26 6.97
N GLN A 180 5.08 1.28 6.20
CA GLN A 180 4.62 1.52 4.82
C GLN A 180 3.11 1.41 4.68
N ASP A 181 2.48 0.44 5.35
CA ASP A 181 1.06 0.16 5.14
C ASP A 181 0.37 -0.43 6.37
N LEU A 182 -0.93 -0.21 6.47
CA LEU A 182 -1.82 -0.75 7.48
C LEU A 182 -3.08 -1.35 6.82
N CYS A 183 -3.57 -2.46 7.37
CA CYS A 183 -4.89 -2.98 7.03
C CYS A 183 -5.66 -3.41 8.30
N LEU A 184 -6.97 -3.59 8.15
CA LEU A 184 -7.82 -4.07 9.25
C LEU A 184 -7.92 -5.58 9.24
N GLY A 185 -7.40 -6.18 10.30
CA GLY A 185 -7.73 -7.54 10.69
C GLY A 185 -9.17 -7.65 11.24
N SER A 186 -9.57 -8.87 11.58
CA SER A 186 -10.90 -9.12 12.18
C SER A 186 -11.11 -8.41 13.52
N SER A 187 -10.05 -8.21 14.30
CA SER A 187 -10.07 -7.59 15.64
C SER A 187 -8.78 -6.85 15.98
N SER A 188 -8.05 -6.43 14.95
CA SER A 188 -6.74 -5.81 15.06
C SER A 188 -6.43 -4.98 13.83
N ILE A 189 -5.32 -4.27 13.91
CA ILE A 189 -4.70 -3.52 12.83
C ILE A 189 -3.40 -4.26 12.52
N ILE A 190 -3.23 -4.67 11.27
CA ILE A 190 -2.02 -5.31 10.80
C ILE A 190 -1.19 -4.23 10.10
N GLY A 191 0.11 -4.19 10.35
CA GLY A 191 1.00 -3.21 9.73
C GLY A 191 2.30 -3.83 9.27
N VAL A 192 2.88 -3.23 8.24
CA VAL A 192 4.12 -3.69 7.60
C VAL A 192 5.06 -2.54 7.30
N GLY A 193 6.34 -2.87 7.16
CA GLY A 193 7.38 -1.95 6.73
C GLY A 193 8.77 -2.53 6.89
N SER A 194 9.75 -1.71 7.24
CA SER A 194 11.15 -2.10 7.35
C SER A 194 11.80 -1.66 8.66
N THR A 195 12.83 -2.40 9.07
CA THR A 195 13.60 -2.12 10.28
C THR A 195 15.08 -2.36 10.02
N SER A 196 15.92 -1.48 10.54
CA SER A 196 17.38 -1.67 10.64
C SER A 196 17.82 -1.94 12.09
N SER A 197 16.85 -2.16 12.98
CA SER A 197 17.07 -2.40 14.39
C SER A 197 17.57 -3.82 14.66
N THR A 198 18.57 -3.94 15.53
CA THR A 198 19.10 -5.24 16.00
C THR A 198 18.43 -5.74 17.28
N ASN A 199 17.44 -5.01 17.77
CA ASN A 199 16.64 -5.32 18.95
C ASN A 199 15.16 -4.92 18.73
N PHE A 200 14.66 -5.17 17.52
CA PHE A 200 13.30 -4.82 17.15
C PHE A 200 12.29 -5.59 17.99
N TYR A 201 11.22 -4.92 18.45
CA TYR A 201 10.28 -5.57 19.36
C TYR A 201 9.38 -6.59 18.63
N THR A 202 9.69 -7.88 18.78
CA THR A 202 8.85 -8.99 18.27
C THR A 202 7.95 -9.58 19.37
N TYR A 203 6.73 -10.01 19.03
CA TYR A 203 5.73 -10.45 20.02
C TYR A 203 4.72 -11.46 19.44
N PRO A 204 4.06 -12.29 20.25
CA PRO A 204 4.71 -13.51 20.70
C PRO A 204 5.21 -14.34 19.51
N SER A 205 6.32 -15.05 19.66
CA SER A 205 6.91 -15.86 18.59
C SER A 205 5.91 -16.83 17.95
N GLY A 206 5.64 -16.63 16.65
CA GLY A 206 4.95 -17.61 15.80
C GLY A 206 5.90 -18.72 15.33
N SER A 207 5.45 -19.65 14.50
CA SER A 207 6.33 -20.68 13.91
C SER A 207 7.39 -20.10 12.95
N TYR A 208 7.07 -18.97 12.31
CA TYR A 208 7.97 -18.19 11.46
C TYR A 208 8.59 -17.04 12.27
N PHE A 209 9.25 -17.36 13.37
CA PHE A 209 9.88 -16.38 14.27
C PHE A 209 11.40 -16.34 14.07
N VAL A 210 11.97 -15.13 14.07
CA VAL A 210 13.41 -14.90 14.03
C VAL A 210 13.88 -14.32 15.37
N THR A 211 14.95 -14.88 15.93
CA THR A 211 15.54 -14.45 17.21
C THR A 211 16.66 -13.41 17.07
N ASP A 212 17.19 -13.23 15.86
CA ASP A 212 18.27 -12.30 15.54
C ASP A 212 17.74 -11.18 14.63
N ASP A 213 17.39 -10.04 15.22
CA ASP A 213 16.80 -8.93 14.47
C ASP A 213 17.86 -8.31 13.52
N CYS A 214 17.52 -8.32 12.22
CA CYS A 214 18.28 -7.76 11.09
C CYS A 214 19.70 -8.31 10.85
N PRO A 215 19.86 -9.60 10.47
CA PRO A 215 21.18 -10.16 10.16
C PRO A 215 21.89 -9.48 8.97
N ASN A 216 21.15 -8.77 8.11
CA ASN A 216 21.65 -8.15 6.87
C ASN A 216 21.50 -6.62 6.83
N SER A 217 21.53 -5.94 7.99
CA SER A 217 21.39 -4.48 8.16
C SER A 217 19.99 -3.86 7.92
N ILE A 218 19.09 -4.58 7.25
CA ILE A 218 17.68 -4.23 7.13
C ILE A 218 16.83 -5.52 7.03
N ALA A 219 15.60 -5.47 7.51
CA ALA A 219 14.60 -6.53 7.35
C ALA A 219 13.21 -5.93 7.19
N GLY A 220 12.34 -6.60 6.44
CA GLY A 220 10.91 -6.34 6.48
C GLY A 220 10.33 -6.76 7.83
N PHE A 221 9.30 -6.09 8.30
CA PHE A 221 8.52 -6.54 9.46
C PHE A 221 7.02 -6.58 9.16
N ILE A 222 6.33 -7.39 9.95
CA ILE A 222 4.87 -7.38 10.06
C ILE A 222 4.49 -7.37 11.55
N PHE A 223 3.44 -6.63 11.89
CA PHE A 223 2.80 -6.69 13.20
C PHE A 223 1.28 -6.80 13.09
N ASP A 224 0.67 -7.30 14.15
CA ASP A 224 -0.76 -7.46 14.40
C ASP A 224 -1.04 -6.81 15.76
N PHE A 225 -1.62 -5.62 15.74
CA PHE A 225 -1.91 -4.80 16.91
C PHE A 225 -3.40 -4.83 17.24
N GLY A 226 -3.76 -5.38 18.40
CA GLY A 226 -5.14 -5.52 18.83
C GLY A 226 -5.86 -4.17 18.96
N LEU A 227 -7.14 -4.13 18.61
CA LEU A 227 -7.98 -2.93 18.79
C LEU A 227 -8.13 -2.51 20.27
N ASN A 228 -7.75 -3.39 21.20
CA ASN A 228 -7.59 -3.13 22.64
C ASN A 228 -6.25 -2.47 23.00
N ASN A 229 -5.50 -2.00 22.00
CA ASN A 229 -4.21 -1.34 22.13
C ASN A 229 -3.08 -2.22 22.71
N GLN A 230 -3.10 -3.51 22.38
CA GLN A 230 -2.06 -4.46 22.78
C GLN A 230 -1.48 -5.13 21.53
N MET A 231 -0.15 -5.24 21.47
CA MET A 231 0.49 -6.07 20.45
C MET A 231 -0.03 -7.49 20.59
N LYS A 232 -0.47 -8.12 19.49
CA LYS A 232 -0.94 -9.51 19.46
C LYS A 232 0.03 -10.42 18.76
N TRP A 233 0.75 -9.91 17.76
CA TRP A 233 1.82 -10.61 17.09
C TRP A 233 2.72 -9.67 16.29
N SER A 234 3.98 -10.04 16.08
CA SER A 234 4.89 -9.43 15.14
C SER A 234 6.08 -10.35 14.85
N THR A 235 6.63 -10.22 13.65
CA THR A 235 7.88 -10.88 13.26
C THR A 235 8.63 -10.02 12.25
N THR A 236 9.93 -10.28 12.11
CA THR A 236 10.73 -9.80 11.00
C THR A 236 10.83 -10.89 9.92
N ILE A 237 11.02 -10.46 8.68
CA ILE A 237 11.32 -11.30 7.52
C ILE A 237 12.67 -10.81 6.98
N PRO A 238 13.78 -11.45 7.40
CA PRO A 238 15.10 -11.15 6.87
C PRO A 238 15.12 -11.32 5.35
N TYR A 239 16.08 -10.66 4.70
CA TYR A 239 16.24 -10.66 3.23
C TYR A 239 15.15 -9.89 2.47
N LEU A 240 14.23 -9.23 3.16
CA LEU A 240 13.40 -8.18 2.57
C LEU A 240 13.97 -6.83 3.00
N SER A 241 14.23 -5.94 2.04
CA SER A 241 14.61 -4.55 2.33
C SER A 241 13.41 -3.76 2.83
N ASP A 242 12.22 -4.07 2.31
CA ASP A 242 10.98 -3.43 2.72
C ASP A 242 9.76 -4.32 2.44
N ILE A 243 8.72 -4.18 3.25
CA ILE A 243 7.39 -4.75 2.96
C ILE A 243 6.46 -3.57 2.75
N GLN A 244 6.06 -3.36 1.50
CA GLN A 244 5.40 -2.13 1.06
C GLN A 244 3.89 -2.15 1.25
N THR A 245 3.26 -3.32 1.30
CA THR A 245 1.80 -3.40 1.38
C THR A 245 1.32 -4.66 2.09
N VAL A 246 0.14 -4.55 2.69
CA VAL A 246 -0.54 -5.63 3.41
C VAL A 246 -2.05 -5.57 3.19
N ASP A 247 -2.68 -6.72 3.02
CA ASP A 247 -4.14 -6.85 3.07
C ASP A 247 -4.56 -8.16 3.76
N TYR A 248 -5.80 -8.24 4.20
CA TYR A 248 -6.29 -9.30 5.08
C TYR A 248 -7.66 -9.84 4.68
N ARG A 249 -7.78 -11.17 4.67
CA ARG A 249 -9.05 -11.88 4.43
C ARG A 249 -9.16 -13.13 5.30
N GLY A 250 -10.18 -13.17 6.16
CA GLY A 250 -10.45 -14.36 6.98
C GLY A 250 -9.35 -14.59 8.01
N ASN A 251 -8.49 -15.59 7.81
CA ASN A 251 -7.28 -15.79 8.62
C ASN A 251 -5.98 -15.53 7.82
N PHE A 252 -6.13 -15.13 6.56
CA PHE A 252 -5.03 -14.92 5.64
C PHE A 252 -4.59 -13.47 5.65
N THR A 253 -3.29 -13.26 5.79
CA THR A 253 -2.64 -11.95 5.66
C THR A 253 -1.68 -12.02 4.49
N TYR A 254 -1.91 -11.19 3.48
CA TYR A 254 -1.07 -11.10 2.29
C TYR A 254 -0.15 -9.91 2.44
N ILE A 255 1.12 -10.10 2.07
CA ILE A 255 2.11 -9.03 2.01
C ILE A 255 2.82 -9.06 0.67
N VAL A 256 3.30 -7.90 0.25
CA VAL A 256 4.22 -7.79 -0.88
C VAL A 256 5.40 -6.91 -0.46
N GLY A 257 6.61 -7.42 -0.68
CA GLY A 257 7.85 -6.75 -0.30
C GLY A 257 8.93 -6.90 -1.36
N ILE A 258 10.04 -6.24 -1.09
CA ILE A 258 11.20 -6.16 -1.99
C ILE A 258 12.33 -6.97 -1.36
N PRO A 259 12.86 -7.99 -2.06
CA PRO A 259 14.06 -8.69 -1.63
C PRO A 259 15.27 -7.75 -1.48
N GLN A 260 16.22 -8.12 -0.63
CA GLN A 260 17.44 -7.37 -0.44
C GLN A 260 18.62 -8.04 -1.16
N GLY A 261 19.35 -7.28 -1.98
CA GLY A 261 20.66 -7.68 -2.51
C GLY A 261 20.62 -8.90 -3.45
N THR A 262 21.67 -9.72 -3.45
CA THR A 262 21.84 -10.85 -4.39
C THR A 262 21.04 -12.12 -4.03
N VAL A 263 19.83 -11.98 -3.47
CA VAL A 263 18.98 -13.12 -3.09
C VAL A 263 18.36 -13.71 -4.35
N TYR A 264 19.17 -14.42 -5.14
CA TYR A 264 18.73 -15.07 -6.38
C TYR A 264 18.03 -16.40 -6.15
N GLN A 265 18.09 -16.97 -4.94
CA GLN A 265 17.48 -18.27 -4.62
C GLN A 265 16.75 -18.22 -3.30
N GLY A 266 15.45 -18.52 -3.35
CA GLY A 266 14.66 -18.78 -2.16
C GLY A 266 14.86 -20.22 -1.66
N ILE A 267 14.62 -20.41 -0.38
CA ILE A 267 14.73 -21.70 0.31
C ILE A 267 13.35 -22.35 0.34
N ASN A 268 13.22 -23.57 -0.17
CA ASN A 268 11.94 -24.30 -0.15
C ASN A 268 11.59 -24.73 1.29
N THR A 269 10.89 -23.87 2.01
CA THR A 269 10.49 -24.04 3.41
C THR A 269 9.35 -23.08 3.75
N CYS A 270 8.47 -23.50 4.67
CA CYS A 270 7.44 -22.65 5.27
C CYS A 270 7.85 -22.13 6.66
N SER A 271 9.13 -22.23 7.00
CA SER A 271 9.74 -21.79 8.25
C SER A 271 10.98 -20.94 7.96
N TYR A 272 11.37 -20.09 8.91
CA TYR A 272 12.58 -19.28 8.78
C TYR A 272 13.81 -20.12 8.45
N ASP A 273 14.64 -19.63 7.53
CA ASP A 273 15.96 -20.16 7.24
C ASP A 273 17.00 -19.03 7.19
N GLN A 274 18.13 -19.24 7.86
CA GLN A 274 19.23 -18.28 7.95
C GLN A 274 20.06 -18.16 6.66
N ASN A 275 19.76 -18.93 5.62
CA ASN A 275 20.51 -18.94 4.37
C ASN A 275 19.77 -18.26 3.22
N GLY A 276 18.52 -17.84 3.41
CA GLY A 276 17.77 -17.13 2.39
C GLY A 276 16.29 -16.98 2.73
N ILE A 277 15.57 -16.29 1.84
CA ILE A 277 14.14 -16.05 2.01
C ILE A 277 13.33 -17.33 1.79
N SER A 278 12.36 -17.58 2.66
CA SER A 278 11.53 -18.78 2.60
C SER A 278 10.50 -18.72 1.47
N ILE A 279 10.44 -19.79 0.70
CA ILE A 279 9.51 -20.02 -0.40
C ILE A 279 8.66 -21.23 -0.02
N CYS A 280 7.38 -20.97 0.30
CA CYS A 280 6.45 -21.96 0.84
C CYS A 280 5.43 -22.37 -0.24
N HIS A 281 5.42 -23.65 -0.60
CA HIS A 281 4.51 -24.21 -1.62
C HIS A 281 3.79 -25.48 -1.18
N ASP A 282 3.79 -25.78 0.12
CA ASP A 282 3.13 -26.98 0.66
C ASP A 282 1.64 -27.06 0.32
N ASN A 283 1.03 -25.91 -0.04
CA ASN A 283 -0.39 -25.75 -0.32
C ASN A 283 -0.71 -25.41 -1.80
N GLY A 284 0.24 -25.58 -2.73
CA GLY A 284 0.09 -25.18 -4.14
C GLY A 284 0.31 -23.69 -4.37
N GLY A 285 -0.26 -23.14 -5.45
CA GLY A 285 -0.13 -21.74 -5.84
C GLY A 285 1.00 -21.50 -6.85
N HIS A 286 1.06 -20.27 -7.34
CA HIS A 286 2.14 -19.82 -8.21
C HIS A 286 3.49 -20.06 -7.53
N ASN A 287 4.46 -20.53 -8.31
CA ASN A 287 5.74 -21.00 -7.78
C ASN A 287 6.90 -20.53 -8.65
N GLN A 288 7.49 -19.42 -8.23
CA GLN A 288 8.78 -18.94 -8.68
C GLN A 288 9.73 -18.91 -7.48
N THR A 289 10.74 -19.79 -7.50
CA THR A 289 11.68 -19.97 -6.39
C THR A 289 12.94 -19.12 -6.48
N GLN A 290 13.11 -18.36 -7.57
CA GLN A 290 14.32 -17.59 -7.86
C GLN A 290 13.94 -16.23 -8.44
N VAL A 291 14.74 -15.21 -8.10
CA VAL A 291 14.69 -13.92 -8.78
C VAL A 291 15.22 -14.12 -10.20
N ASN A 292 14.46 -13.66 -11.20
CA ASN A 292 14.74 -13.87 -12.62
C ASN A 292 15.33 -12.65 -13.33
N GLY A 293 15.78 -11.64 -12.62
CA GLY A 293 16.28 -10.40 -13.19
C GLY A 293 17.20 -9.67 -12.21
N PRO A 294 17.33 -8.34 -12.33
CA PRO A 294 17.94 -7.52 -11.29
C PRO A 294 17.15 -7.62 -9.97
N ASP A 295 15.83 -7.44 -10.00
CA ASP A 295 14.97 -7.50 -8.82
C ASP A 295 13.55 -7.96 -9.18
N ASP A 296 13.03 -8.90 -8.40
CA ASP A 296 11.64 -9.39 -8.47
C ASP A 296 10.94 -9.11 -7.14
N ILE A 297 9.62 -8.91 -7.15
CA ILE A 297 8.88 -8.74 -5.89
C ILE A 297 8.77 -10.08 -5.15
N TYR A 298 8.65 -10.03 -3.83
CA TYR A 298 8.30 -11.17 -3.00
C TYR A 298 6.86 -11.04 -2.50
N ILE A 299 6.06 -12.07 -2.75
CA ILE A 299 4.67 -12.15 -2.31
C ILE A 299 4.58 -13.26 -1.26
N ALA A 300 3.92 -12.99 -0.14
CA ALA A 300 3.67 -14.00 0.87
C ALA A 300 2.26 -13.91 1.45
N CYS A 301 1.73 -15.07 1.83
CA CYS A 301 0.47 -15.24 2.53
C CYS A 301 0.74 -15.98 3.84
N PHE A 302 0.23 -15.43 4.93
CA PHE A 302 0.27 -16.02 6.27
C PHE A 302 -1.12 -16.48 6.65
N ASN A 303 -1.26 -17.72 7.12
CA ASN A 303 -2.49 -18.23 7.72
C ASN A 303 -2.31 -18.36 9.23
N ASP A 304 -3.08 -17.61 10.01
CA ASP A 304 -2.96 -17.56 11.47
C ASP A 304 -1.49 -17.36 11.92
N LYS A 305 -0.77 -16.44 11.24
CA LYS A 305 0.62 -16.03 11.54
C LYS A 305 1.70 -17.06 11.17
N ASN A 306 1.33 -18.11 10.45
CA ASN A 306 2.26 -19.08 9.89
C ASN A 306 2.39 -18.83 8.38
N LEU A 307 3.61 -18.87 7.84
CA LEU A 307 3.80 -18.75 6.39
C LEU A 307 3.07 -19.91 5.70
N TYR A 308 2.09 -19.56 4.85
CA TYR A 308 1.17 -20.50 4.21
C TYR A 308 1.50 -20.69 2.73
N TRP A 309 1.91 -19.61 2.07
CA TRP A 309 2.37 -19.60 0.69
C TRP A 309 3.31 -18.41 0.47
N SER A 310 4.33 -18.55 -0.37
CA SER A 310 5.13 -17.42 -0.84
C SER A 310 5.79 -17.72 -2.17
N THR A 311 6.09 -16.68 -2.93
CA THR A 311 6.73 -16.77 -4.25
C THR A 311 7.48 -15.49 -4.54
N PHE A 312 8.48 -15.55 -5.41
CA PHE A 312 8.87 -14.37 -6.18
C PHE A 312 7.85 -14.12 -7.28
N TYR A 313 7.82 -12.92 -7.82
CA TYR A 313 7.17 -12.65 -9.09
C TYR A 313 7.96 -11.59 -9.84
N GLY A 314 8.44 -11.96 -11.01
CA GLY A 314 9.18 -11.03 -11.83
C GLY A 314 9.85 -11.72 -12.99
N GLY A 315 10.28 -10.88 -13.90
CA GLY A 315 10.85 -11.30 -15.17
C GLY A 315 12.33 -11.14 -15.16
N THR A 316 12.85 -10.84 -16.33
CA THR A 316 14.22 -10.35 -16.42
C THR A 316 14.29 -8.82 -16.21
N THR A 317 13.13 -8.16 -16.19
CA THR A 317 12.96 -6.73 -15.91
C THR A 317 13.25 -6.38 -14.44
N ASP A 318 13.28 -5.07 -14.15
CA ASP A 318 13.50 -4.57 -12.78
C ASP A 318 12.18 -4.17 -12.14
N GLU A 319 11.77 -4.93 -11.12
CA GLU A 319 10.65 -4.63 -10.23
C GLU A 319 11.11 -4.03 -8.89
N GLY A 320 12.43 -3.85 -8.73
CA GLY A 320 13.11 -3.19 -7.65
C GLY A 320 13.19 -1.68 -7.83
N SER A 321 13.47 -0.99 -6.72
CA SER A 321 13.37 0.46 -6.62
C SER A 321 14.54 1.22 -7.25
N ASP A 322 15.50 0.56 -7.91
CA ASP A 322 16.75 1.19 -8.36
C ASP A 322 16.51 2.39 -9.32
N PHE A 323 15.33 2.44 -9.94
CA PHE A 323 14.81 3.62 -10.65
C PHE A 323 14.76 4.90 -9.81
N TYR A 324 14.38 4.79 -8.53
CA TYR A 324 14.34 5.91 -7.58
C TYR A 324 15.72 6.32 -7.08
N ASP A 325 16.75 5.48 -7.25
CA ASP A 325 18.02 5.65 -6.57
C ASP A 325 19.03 6.54 -7.33
N ASN A 326 18.76 6.86 -8.59
CA ASN A 326 19.63 7.66 -9.45
C ASN A 326 19.02 8.98 -9.97
N THR A 327 17.79 9.32 -9.56
CA THR A 327 17.03 10.48 -10.04
C THR A 327 16.72 11.47 -8.91
N ASP A 328 16.49 12.74 -9.26
CA ASP A 328 15.93 13.76 -8.32
C ASP A 328 14.52 13.37 -7.80
N LEU A 329 13.98 12.23 -8.24
CA LEU A 329 12.75 11.59 -7.77
C LEU A 329 12.90 10.91 -6.40
N LYS A 330 14.14 10.77 -5.87
CA LYS A 330 14.42 10.34 -4.48
C LYS A 330 13.54 11.00 -3.42
N LEU A 331 13.12 12.23 -3.69
CA LEU A 331 12.52 13.13 -2.70
C LEU A 331 11.07 12.80 -2.34
N TRP A 332 10.37 11.90 -3.04
CA TRP A 332 8.91 11.95 -3.02
C TRP A 332 8.18 10.76 -2.38
N ARG A 333 8.47 9.49 -2.71
CA ARG A 333 7.61 8.38 -2.23
C ARG A 333 8.35 7.03 -2.08
N SER A 334 8.15 6.40 -0.93
CA SER A 334 8.78 5.13 -0.52
C SER A 334 7.97 3.87 -0.86
N LYS A 335 6.75 4.03 -1.40
CA LYS A 335 5.81 2.94 -1.69
C LYS A 335 5.35 3.06 -3.15
N TYR A 336 5.54 2.00 -3.92
CA TYR A 336 5.15 1.88 -5.34
C TYR A 336 4.50 0.52 -5.64
N ILE A 337 4.47 -0.38 -4.65
CA ILE A 337 3.71 -1.62 -4.66
C ILE A 337 2.51 -1.44 -3.73
N ASP A 338 1.33 -1.82 -4.21
CA ASP A 338 0.12 -1.88 -3.40
C ASP A 338 -0.62 -3.19 -3.68
N CYS A 339 -1.42 -3.65 -2.72
CA CYS A 339 -2.23 -4.82 -2.90
C CYS A 339 -3.66 -4.60 -2.40
N SER A 340 -4.58 -5.37 -2.97
CA SER A 340 -5.95 -5.37 -2.50
C SER A 340 -6.61 -6.72 -2.69
N ILE A 341 -7.37 -7.14 -1.68
CA ILE A 341 -8.07 -8.41 -1.65
C ILE A 341 -9.58 -8.20 -1.79
N SER A 342 -10.19 -9.05 -2.62
CA SER A 342 -11.63 -9.25 -2.66
C SER A 342 -12.02 -10.49 -1.85
N ASP A 343 -13.30 -10.82 -1.79
CA ASP A 343 -13.79 -12.04 -1.13
C ASP A 343 -13.12 -13.33 -1.67
N TYR A 344 -12.59 -13.32 -2.91
CA TYR A 344 -12.05 -14.53 -3.56
C TYR A 344 -10.64 -14.38 -4.11
N ASN A 345 -10.32 -13.23 -4.72
CA ASN A 345 -9.05 -13.01 -5.41
C ASN A 345 -8.20 -11.97 -4.69
N PHE A 346 -6.89 -12.14 -4.80
CA PHE A 346 -5.86 -11.21 -4.33
C PHE A 346 -5.23 -10.53 -5.54
N TYR A 347 -5.08 -9.21 -5.48
CA TYR A 347 -4.49 -8.43 -6.55
C TYR A 347 -3.29 -7.64 -6.07
N VAL A 348 -2.27 -7.54 -6.93
CA VAL A 348 -1.05 -6.78 -6.69
C VAL A 348 -0.88 -5.77 -7.81
N MET A 349 -0.45 -4.57 -7.46
CA MET A 349 0.01 -3.54 -8.38
C MET A 349 1.46 -3.22 -8.03
N GLY A 350 2.31 -3.03 -9.04
CA GLY A 350 3.68 -2.55 -8.88
C GLY A 350 4.18 -1.90 -10.15
N ILE A 351 5.50 -1.69 -10.25
CA ILE A 351 6.14 -1.14 -11.44
C ILE A 351 7.17 -2.11 -11.99
N THR A 352 7.37 -2.09 -13.31
CA THR A 352 8.40 -2.89 -13.98
C THR A 352 9.10 -2.03 -15.02
N SER A 353 10.44 -2.07 -15.06
CA SER A 353 11.22 -1.27 -16.00
C SER A 353 11.39 -1.94 -17.37
N LYS A 354 11.49 -1.12 -18.42
CA LYS A 354 11.79 -1.53 -19.78
C LYS A 354 13.30 -1.63 -19.97
N LEU A 355 13.82 -2.85 -20.10
CA LEU A 355 15.22 -3.08 -20.48
C LEU A 355 15.30 -3.83 -21.82
N PRO A 356 16.21 -3.47 -22.75
CA PRO A 356 16.30 -4.13 -24.06
C PRO A 356 16.61 -5.61 -23.96
N GLY A 357 15.72 -6.45 -24.53
CA GLY A 357 15.86 -7.91 -24.48
C GLY A 357 15.39 -8.54 -23.17
N TYR A 358 14.82 -7.75 -22.27
CA TYR A 358 14.21 -8.20 -21.03
C TYR A 358 12.68 -8.26 -21.17
N SER A 359 12.02 -9.10 -20.37
CA SER A 359 10.57 -9.30 -20.43
C SER A 359 9.98 -9.57 -19.06
N PHE A 360 8.88 -8.88 -18.76
CA PHE A 360 8.04 -9.15 -17.59
C PHE A 360 7.06 -10.31 -17.89
N PRO A 361 6.83 -11.26 -16.96
CA PRO A 361 5.95 -12.40 -17.20
C PRO A 361 4.49 -11.95 -17.17
N LEU A 362 3.77 -12.24 -18.26
CA LEU A 362 2.38 -11.82 -18.46
C LEU A 362 1.47 -13.00 -18.75
N LEU A 363 0.29 -13.01 -18.14
CA LEU A 363 -0.73 -14.03 -18.31
C LEU A 363 -2.05 -13.39 -18.72
N ASN A 364 -2.39 -13.54 -20.00
CA ASN A 364 -3.67 -13.09 -20.50
C ASN A 364 -4.80 -13.95 -19.95
N TYR A 365 -5.76 -13.32 -19.27
CA TYR A 365 -7.03 -13.92 -18.94
C TYR A 365 -8.11 -13.32 -19.83
N ASN A 366 -8.76 -14.16 -20.66
CA ASN A 366 -9.80 -13.69 -21.57
C ASN A 366 -10.87 -12.91 -20.79
N GLY A 367 -11.28 -11.74 -21.28
CA GLY A 367 -12.26 -10.89 -20.62
C GLY A 367 -11.71 -9.90 -19.59
N PHE A 368 -10.44 -10.00 -19.20
CA PHE A 368 -9.74 -8.95 -18.45
C PHE A 368 -9.00 -8.03 -19.40
N TYR A 369 -8.67 -6.83 -18.91
CA TYR A 369 -7.72 -5.96 -19.59
C TYR A 369 -6.37 -6.68 -19.74
N TYR A 370 -5.79 -6.61 -20.92
CA TYR A 370 -4.50 -7.20 -21.20
C TYR A 370 -3.71 -6.29 -22.14
N ASP A 371 -2.62 -5.80 -21.61
CA ASP A 371 -1.57 -5.09 -22.31
C ASP A 371 -0.25 -5.82 -22.06
N ASN A 372 0.49 -6.02 -23.14
CA ASN A 372 1.81 -6.64 -23.13
C ASN A 372 2.89 -5.76 -23.71
N TYR A 373 2.57 -4.48 -23.91
CA TYR A 373 3.47 -3.53 -24.48
C TYR A 373 4.07 -2.68 -23.37
N ASN A 374 5.37 -2.87 -23.12
CA ASN A 374 6.13 -2.04 -22.19
C ASN A 374 6.73 -0.87 -22.98
N ASN A 375 6.02 0.26 -23.00
CA ASN A 375 6.27 1.34 -23.93
C ASN A 375 7.27 2.38 -23.37
N GLY A 376 7.89 3.19 -24.22
CA GLY A 376 8.80 4.26 -23.76
C GLY A 376 10.29 3.93 -23.86
N SER A 377 11.13 4.81 -23.31
CA SER A 377 12.59 4.71 -23.45
C SER A 377 13.19 3.58 -22.62
N GLU A 378 14.39 3.11 -22.98
CA GLU A 378 15.14 2.18 -22.12
C GLU A 378 15.28 2.75 -20.70
N GLY A 379 14.90 1.94 -19.71
CA GLY A 379 14.81 2.26 -18.30
C GLY A 379 13.44 2.75 -17.83
N ALA A 380 12.52 3.13 -18.73
CA ALA A 380 11.19 3.62 -18.37
C ALA A 380 10.37 2.57 -17.63
N SER A 381 9.44 2.97 -16.76
CA SER A 381 8.57 2.02 -16.04
C SER A 381 7.14 2.03 -16.55
N ASP A 382 6.51 0.87 -16.55
CA ASP A 382 5.06 0.70 -16.64
C ASP A 382 4.53 0.10 -15.34
N VAL A 383 3.23 0.30 -15.09
CA VAL A 383 2.55 -0.34 -13.97
C VAL A 383 2.19 -1.76 -14.36
N PHE A 384 2.46 -2.74 -13.50
CA PHE A 384 1.91 -4.09 -13.67
C PHE A 384 0.75 -4.34 -12.72
N PHE A 385 -0.17 -5.21 -13.13
CA PHE A 385 -1.17 -5.82 -12.26
C PHE A 385 -1.04 -7.34 -12.29
N LEU A 386 -1.19 -7.96 -11.11
CA LEU A 386 -1.28 -9.40 -10.93
C LEU A 386 -2.63 -9.75 -10.28
N GLY A 387 -3.22 -10.86 -10.70
CA GLY A 387 -4.39 -11.47 -10.10
C GLY A 387 -4.12 -12.91 -9.70
N PHE A 388 -4.28 -13.19 -8.41
CA PHE A 388 -4.17 -14.51 -7.81
C PHE A 388 -5.53 -14.97 -7.31
N ASP A 389 -5.85 -16.24 -7.52
CA ASP A 389 -7.09 -16.83 -7.03
C ASP A 389 -7.00 -17.20 -5.54
N TYR A 390 -8.03 -17.88 -5.01
CA TYR A 390 -8.07 -18.31 -3.62
C TYR A 390 -7.03 -19.40 -3.30
N GLY A 391 -6.57 -20.15 -4.30
CA GLY A 391 -5.46 -21.11 -4.20
C GLY A 391 -4.08 -20.47 -4.33
N ASN A 392 -4.01 -19.14 -4.49
CA ASN A 392 -2.81 -18.38 -4.81
C ASN A 392 -2.21 -18.73 -6.17
N GLU A 393 -2.98 -19.28 -7.11
CA GLU A 393 -2.54 -19.46 -8.49
C GLU A 393 -2.70 -18.14 -9.25
N LEU A 394 -1.66 -17.78 -10.03
CA LEU A 394 -1.73 -16.64 -10.92
C LEU A 394 -2.70 -16.97 -12.06
N PHE A 395 -3.76 -16.17 -12.21
CA PHE A 395 -4.69 -16.31 -13.32
C PHE A 395 -4.61 -15.15 -14.31
N TRP A 396 -4.10 -13.98 -13.89
CA TRP A 396 -4.06 -12.78 -14.73
C TRP A 396 -2.83 -11.94 -14.42
N SER A 397 -2.18 -11.43 -15.46
CA SER A 397 -1.26 -10.31 -15.34
C SER A 397 -1.20 -9.47 -16.61
N THR A 398 -1.04 -8.16 -16.42
CA THR A 398 -1.05 -7.14 -17.48
C THR A 398 -0.12 -6.00 -17.13
N LEU A 399 0.35 -5.27 -18.14
CA LEU A 399 0.91 -3.94 -17.98
C LEU A 399 -0.19 -2.89 -18.07
N PHE A 400 0.09 -1.67 -17.64
CA PHE A 400 -0.74 -0.50 -17.79
C PHE A 400 0.13 0.77 -17.75
N GLY A 401 0.10 1.50 -18.85
CA GLY A 401 0.90 2.69 -19.02
C GLY A 401 0.83 3.18 -20.45
N GLY A 402 1.83 3.92 -20.84
CA GLY A 402 2.06 4.42 -22.17
C GLY A 402 3.53 4.78 -22.33
N GLY A 403 3.85 5.47 -23.41
CA GLY A 403 5.24 5.89 -23.58
C GLY A 403 5.50 6.68 -24.84
N ASP A 404 6.74 7.12 -24.94
CA ASP A 404 7.32 7.68 -26.15
C ASP A 404 8.76 7.18 -26.29
N ASP A 405 8.95 6.21 -27.20
CA ASP A 405 10.25 5.60 -27.51
C ASP A 405 11.31 6.62 -27.99
N ASN A 406 10.90 7.85 -28.33
CA ASN A 406 11.80 8.91 -28.78
C ASN A 406 12.29 9.82 -27.64
N MET A 407 11.83 9.63 -26.40
CA MET A 407 12.30 10.41 -25.27
C MET A 407 13.72 10.01 -24.88
N THR A 408 14.57 10.98 -24.56
CA THR A 408 15.97 10.73 -24.19
C THR A 408 16.19 10.70 -22.67
N LEU A 409 15.18 11.05 -21.87
CA LEU A 409 15.24 11.11 -20.42
C LEU A 409 14.23 10.12 -19.84
N VAL A 410 14.74 9.13 -19.14
CA VAL A 410 14.00 7.96 -18.65
C VAL A 410 12.80 8.35 -17.77
N ASP A 411 12.99 9.31 -16.86
CA ASP A 411 11.96 9.81 -15.94
C ASP A 411 10.68 10.27 -16.64
N TYR A 412 10.83 10.83 -17.84
CA TYR A 412 9.73 11.45 -18.55
C TYR A 412 8.95 10.46 -19.43
N SER A 413 9.42 9.22 -19.50
CA SER A 413 8.75 8.11 -20.17
C SER A 413 8.12 7.11 -19.18
N SER A 414 8.12 7.41 -17.88
CA SER A 414 7.70 6.46 -16.84
C SER A 414 6.28 6.69 -16.31
N ASP A 415 5.61 5.58 -16.02
CA ASP A 415 4.30 5.45 -15.41
C ASP A 415 4.39 4.74 -14.06
N PHE A 416 3.59 5.21 -13.11
CA PHE A 416 3.65 4.76 -11.72
C PHE A 416 2.27 4.52 -11.13
N GLY A 417 2.17 3.44 -10.37
CA GLY A 417 1.06 3.18 -9.46
C GLY A 417 1.25 3.91 -8.13
N GLY A 418 0.15 4.45 -7.61
CA GLY A 418 0.11 5.06 -6.28
C GLY A 418 -0.55 4.13 -5.27
N THR A 419 -1.85 3.87 -5.45
CA THR A 419 -2.61 2.94 -4.61
C THR A 419 -3.69 2.24 -5.44
N MET A 420 -4.07 1.04 -5.01
CA MET A 420 -5.16 0.27 -5.58
C MET A 420 -6.18 -0.17 -4.51
N LYS A 421 -7.46 -0.27 -4.89
CA LYS A 421 -8.49 -0.97 -4.11
C LYS A 421 -9.44 -1.74 -5.01
N VAL A 422 -9.75 -2.96 -4.60
CA VAL A 422 -10.75 -3.80 -5.26
C VAL A 422 -12.10 -3.64 -4.55
N TYR A 423 -13.12 -3.25 -5.31
CA TYR A 423 -14.47 -3.09 -4.78
C TYR A 423 -15.50 -3.31 -5.89
N ASN A 424 -16.54 -4.10 -5.63
CA ASN A 424 -17.60 -4.43 -6.58
C ASN A 424 -17.08 -4.75 -7.99
N ASP A 425 -16.15 -5.72 -8.09
CA ASP A 425 -15.55 -6.18 -9.36
C ASP A 425 -14.84 -5.11 -10.15
N ASN A 426 -14.32 -4.09 -9.47
CA ASN A 426 -13.50 -3.09 -10.09
C ASN A 426 -12.20 -2.93 -9.30
N ILE A 427 -11.09 -2.81 -10.02
CA ILE A 427 -9.84 -2.31 -9.44
C ILE A 427 -9.85 -0.81 -9.67
N TYR A 428 -9.93 -0.05 -8.59
CA TYR A 428 -9.70 1.39 -8.59
C TYR A 428 -8.23 1.64 -8.34
N MET A 429 -7.60 2.43 -9.20
CA MET A 429 -6.20 2.78 -9.12
C MET A 429 -6.05 4.29 -9.17
N THR A 430 -5.12 4.81 -8.38
CA THR A 430 -4.52 6.12 -8.62
C THR A 430 -3.04 5.97 -8.96
N GLY A 431 -2.50 6.92 -9.69
CA GLY A 431 -1.10 6.89 -10.09
C GLY A 431 -0.64 8.23 -10.63
N TRP A 432 0.50 8.22 -11.31
CA TRP A 432 0.96 9.35 -12.08
C TRP A 432 1.77 8.90 -13.29
N THR A 433 1.78 9.77 -14.29
CA THR A 433 2.44 9.55 -15.56
C THR A 433 3.23 10.79 -15.94
N TYR A 434 4.42 10.60 -16.51
CA TYR A 434 5.11 11.66 -17.23
C TYR A 434 4.86 11.59 -18.74
N THR A 435 4.22 10.51 -19.20
CA THR A 435 4.05 10.21 -20.61
C THR A 435 2.89 11.02 -21.22
N PRO A 436 3.05 11.60 -22.42
CA PRO A 436 1.99 12.33 -23.11
C PRO A 436 0.90 11.39 -23.69
N ASN A 437 1.22 10.10 -23.83
CA ASN A 437 0.38 9.09 -24.48
C ASN A 437 -0.22 8.10 -23.47
N TYR A 438 -0.61 8.58 -22.29
CA TYR A 438 -1.15 7.71 -21.24
C TYR A 438 -2.69 7.62 -21.26
N PRO A 439 -3.26 6.42 -21.02
CA PRO A 439 -2.65 5.13 -21.27
C PRO A 439 -2.71 4.79 -22.77
N ASP A 440 -1.89 3.84 -23.22
CA ASP A 440 -1.93 3.31 -24.59
C ASP A 440 -3.30 2.71 -24.93
N ALA A 441 -3.92 2.05 -23.95
CA ALA A 441 -5.27 1.55 -24.04
C ALA A 441 -6.02 1.72 -22.72
N CYS A 442 -7.27 2.16 -22.81
CA CYS A 442 -8.15 2.18 -21.64
C CYS A 442 -8.67 0.78 -21.32
N PRO A 443 -9.00 0.46 -20.05
CA PRO A 443 -9.35 -0.90 -19.61
C PRO A 443 -10.69 -1.50 -20.11
N GLY A 444 -11.14 -1.17 -21.32
CA GLY A 444 -12.32 -1.77 -21.96
C GLY A 444 -13.65 -1.12 -21.58
N SER A 445 -14.76 -1.78 -21.94
CA SER A 445 -16.13 -1.28 -21.66
C SER A 445 -16.51 -1.50 -20.20
N GLY A 446 -16.90 -0.44 -19.48
CA GLY A 446 -17.24 -0.48 -18.05
C GLY A 446 -16.16 0.12 -17.14
N ALA A 447 -14.94 0.17 -17.66
CA ALA A 447 -13.77 0.81 -17.06
C ALA A 447 -13.79 2.35 -17.21
N TYR A 448 -12.87 2.99 -16.50
CA TYR A 448 -12.53 4.40 -16.64
C TYR A 448 -11.00 4.56 -16.69
N CYS A 449 -10.53 5.52 -17.45
CA CYS A 449 -9.11 5.87 -17.54
C CYS A 449 -9.03 7.39 -17.66
N GLN A 450 -8.14 8.02 -16.90
CA GLN A 450 -7.78 9.39 -17.15
C GLN A 450 -6.70 9.45 -18.23
N LEU A 451 -6.99 10.11 -19.35
CA LEU A 451 -5.99 10.35 -20.38
C LEU A 451 -5.01 11.45 -19.95
N ALA A 452 -3.72 11.30 -20.25
CA ALA A 452 -2.77 12.39 -20.10
C ALA A 452 -3.16 13.56 -21.03
N PRO A 453 -3.10 14.82 -20.55
CA PRO A 453 -3.29 15.97 -21.42
C PRO A 453 -2.15 16.06 -22.45
N PRO A 454 -2.41 16.55 -23.67
CA PRO A 454 -1.35 16.81 -24.64
C PRO A 454 -0.33 17.78 -24.05
N GLN A 455 0.94 17.39 -23.97
CA GLN A 455 2.00 18.20 -23.35
C GLN A 455 2.17 19.55 -24.06
N PRO A 456 1.93 20.69 -23.39
CA PRO A 456 2.19 22.00 -23.96
C PRO A 456 3.65 22.37 -23.71
N ASN A 457 4.52 22.11 -24.70
CA ASN A 457 5.88 22.64 -24.87
C ASN A 457 7.04 21.87 -24.15
N PRO A 458 8.02 21.32 -24.91
CA PRO A 458 9.14 20.51 -24.40
C PRO A 458 10.29 21.31 -23.73
N SER A 459 10.12 22.60 -23.42
CA SER A 459 11.23 23.46 -22.99
C SER A 459 11.42 23.67 -21.48
N TRP A 460 10.54 23.11 -20.63
CA TRP A 460 10.68 23.08 -19.17
C TRP A 460 10.08 21.80 -18.58
N PRO A 461 10.63 21.26 -17.47
CA PRO A 461 10.19 20.01 -16.85
C PRO A 461 8.79 20.22 -16.25
N LEU A 462 7.75 19.85 -16.99
CA LEU A 462 6.39 19.79 -16.47
C LEU A 462 6.25 18.48 -15.67
N GLY A 463 5.84 18.62 -14.42
CA GLY A 463 5.74 17.53 -13.45
C GLY A 463 4.71 16.47 -13.84
N ALA A 464 4.79 15.32 -13.18
CA ALA A 464 3.91 14.18 -13.40
C ALA A 464 2.42 14.58 -13.36
N VAL A 465 1.63 13.99 -14.24
CA VAL A 465 0.17 14.13 -14.24
C VAL A 465 -0.40 13.02 -13.36
N SER A 466 -1.16 13.37 -12.33
CA SER A 466 -1.88 12.37 -11.53
C SER A 466 -3.02 11.76 -12.33
N THR A 467 -3.18 10.44 -12.21
CA THR A 467 -4.15 9.64 -12.97
C THR A 467 -5.07 8.89 -12.02
N VAL A 468 -6.29 8.63 -12.50
CA VAL A 468 -7.25 7.73 -11.87
C VAL A 468 -7.76 6.78 -12.95
N SER A 469 -7.71 5.49 -12.67
CA SER A 469 -8.13 4.43 -13.59
C SER A 469 -8.97 3.40 -12.84
N VAL A 470 -9.91 2.79 -13.55
CA VAL A 470 -10.81 1.77 -13.05
C VAL A 470 -10.81 0.62 -14.04
N PHE A 471 -10.46 -0.58 -13.59
CA PHE A 471 -10.46 -1.80 -14.38
C PHE A 471 -11.70 -2.60 -14.04
N ASP A 472 -12.50 -2.97 -15.05
CA ASP A 472 -13.67 -3.80 -14.88
C ASP A 472 -13.29 -5.29 -14.88
N LEU A 473 -13.69 -6.02 -13.83
CA LEU A 473 -13.45 -7.45 -13.66
C LEU A 473 -14.66 -8.31 -14.07
N GLN A 474 -15.80 -7.69 -14.44
CA GLN A 474 -17.08 -8.41 -14.70
C GLN A 474 -17.11 -9.24 -15.99
N ASN A 475 -16.23 -8.95 -16.95
CA ASN A 475 -16.22 -9.62 -18.25
C ASN A 475 -15.37 -10.90 -18.28
N ALA A 476 -14.86 -11.33 -17.12
CA ALA A 476 -14.20 -12.61 -16.90
C ALA A 476 -15.14 -13.80 -17.20
N PRO A 477 -14.98 -14.57 -18.30
CA PRO A 477 -15.50 -15.93 -18.37
C PRO A 477 -15.04 -16.71 -17.14
N ILE A 478 -15.98 -17.32 -16.44
CA ILE A 478 -15.67 -18.27 -15.36
C ILE A 478 -14.86 -19.42 -15.97
N GLY A 479 -13.65 -19.64 -15.46
CA GLY A 479 -12.88 -20.82 -15.82
C GLY A 479 -13.58 -22.08 -15.30
N PHE A 480 -14.01 -22.95 -16.21
CA PHE A 480 -14.63 -24.24 -15.86
C PHE A 480 -13.62 -25.29 -15.38
N ASN A 481 -12.34 -24.96 -15.28
CA ASN A 481 -11.27 -25.96 -15.15
C ASN A 481 -11.00 -26.43 -13.72
N GLU A 482 -11.56 -25.79 -12.69
CA GLU A 482 -11.32 -26.19 -11.30
C GLU A 482 -12.61 -26.21 -10.49
N LEU A 483 -13.43 -27.26 -10.70
CA LEU A 483 -14.44 -27.64 -9.71
C LEU A 483 -13.72 -28.29 -8.52
N THR A 484 -13.42 -27.51 -7.49
CA THR A 484 -13.07 -28.04 -6.17
C THR A 484 -14.31 -28.04 -5.26
N ALA A 485 -14.53 -29.15 -4.57
CA ALA A 485 -15.59 -29.28 -3.58
C ALA A 485 -14.96 -29.11 -2.19
N ASP A 486 -15.34 -28.06 -1.48
CA ASP A 486 -15.04 -27.90 -0.06
C ASP A 486 -16.35 -27.81 0.73
N ASN A 487 -16.52 -28.70 1.71
CA ASN A 487 -17.58 -28.65 2.72
C ASN A 487 -18.98 -28.20 2.22
N ASN A 488 -19.51 -28.87 1.18
CA ASN A 488 -20.80 -28.62 0.51
C ASN A 488 -20.89 -27.39 -0.42
N SER A 489 -19.79 -26.71 -0.72
CA SER A 489 -19.73 -25.56 -1.64
C SER A 489 -18.96 -25.89 -2.92
N LEU A 490 -19.33 -25.23 -4.02
CA LEU A 490 -18.62 -25.31 -5.29
C LEU A 490 -17.78 -24.04 -5.49
N CYS A 491 -16.48 -24.19 -5.64
CA CYS A 491 -15.56 -23.09 -5.98
C CYS A 491 -15.36 -23.03 -7.51
N LEU A 492 -15.28 -21.82 -8.07
CA LEU A 492 -15.05 -21.55 -9.49
C LEU A 492 -14.04 -20.42 -9.62
N PHE A 493 -13.14 -20.50 -10.61
CA PHE A 493 -11.98 -19.62 -10.69
C PHE A 493 -11.72 -19.07 -12.11
N PRO A 494 -11.35 -17.79 -12.25
CA PRO A 494 -11.53 -16.72 -11.27
C PRO A 494 -13.03 -16.48 -11.06
N ASN A 495 -13.41 -16.05 -9.87
CA ASN A 495 -14.82 -15.85 -9.54
C ASN A 495 -15.26 -14.41 -9.89
N PRO A 496 -16.03 -14.19 -10.96
CA PRO A 496 -16.77 -12.94 -11.13
C PRO A 496 -17.92 -12.88 -10.10
N SER A 497 -18.33 -11.69 -9.65
CA SER A 497 -19.46 -11.51 -8.72
C SER A 497 -20.84 -11.95 -9.20
N TYR A 498 -20.96 -12.74 -10.28
CA TYR A 498 -22.27 -13.24 -10.67
C TYR A 498 -22.90 -14.02 -9.51
N ASP A 499 -24.00 -13.50 -8.96
CA ASP A 499 -24.85 -14.17 -7.95
C ASP A 499 -25.42 -15.52 -8.44
N LYS A 500 -25.15 -15.92 -9.69
CA LYS A 500 -25.71 -17.08 -10.37
C LYS A 500 -24.68 -17.75 -11.27
N VAL A 501 -24.34 -18.99 -10.93
CA VAL A 501 -23.61 -19.91 -11.80
C VAL A 501 -24.63 -20.84 -12.48
N TYR A 502 -24.59 -20.92 -13.81
CA TYR A 502 -25.39 -21.89 -14.57
C TYR A 502 -24.64 -23.22 -14.71
N ILE A 503 -24.87 -24.16 -13.79
CA ILE A 503 -24.29 -25.50 -13.85
C ILE A 503 -25.17 -26.39 -14.74
N LYS A 504 -24.65 -26.81 -15.90
CA LYS A 504 -25.30 -27.84 -16.75
C LYS A 504 -24.79 -29.22 -16.35
N SER A 505 -25.47 -29.89 -15.43
CA SER A 505 -25.15 -31.29 -15.10
C SER A 505 -25.80 -32.26 -16.10
N SER A 506 -25.11 -33.36 -16.39
CA SER A 506 -25.70 -34.50 -17.11
C SER A 506 -25.54 -35.75 -16.25
N ILE A 507 -26.65 -36.35 -15.85
CA ILE A 507 -26.67 -37.58 -15.07
C ILE A 507 -26.65 -38.75 -16.06
N LYS A 508 -25.52 -39.47 -16.15
CA LYS A 508 -25.49 -40.79 -16.77
C LYS A 508 -25.88 -41.84 -15.74
N ILE A 509 -27.12 -42.33 -15.84
CA ILE A 509 -27.54 -43.52 -15.11
C ILE A 509 -27.03 -44.72 -15.91
N ASN A 510 -25.95 -45.35 -15.45
CA ASN A 510 -25.57 -46.68 -15.94
C ASN A 510 -26.55 -47.68 -15.31
N LYS A 511 -27.30 -48.37 -16.17
CA LYS A 511 -28.23 -49.44 -15.77
C LYS A 511 -27.50 -50.66 -15.23
#